data_AF-A0A4P7ZRD0-F1
#
_entry.id   AF-A0A4P7ZRD0-F1
#
_cell.length_a   1.000
_cell.length_b   1.000
_cell.length_c   1.000
_cell.angle_alpha   90.00
_cell.angle_beta   90.00
_cell.angle_gamma   90.00
#
_symmetry.space_group_name_H-M   'P 1'
#
loop_
_entity.id
_entity.type
_entity.pdbx_description
1 polymer ?
#
loop_
_entity_poly.entity_id
_entity_poly.type
_entity_poly.pdbx_seq_one_letter_code
_entity_poly.pdbx_strand_id
1 'polypeptide(L)'
;MNRLLQQWPLVGASGSWLEAHLMARGTLSMGEQHVLGTCISAEEVLSLVSSQSQRCLLLMVDSIAADHCDNPVGRLRRLPNSAVNVLLVRPRSLI
;
A
#
# COMPACT_ATOMS: atom_id res chain seq x y z
N MET A 1 -11.35 6.34 -13.55
CA MET A 1 -10.44 5.27 -13.09
C MET A 1 -9.02 5.59 -13.54
N ASN A 2 -8.02 5.56 -12.67
CA ASN A 2 -6.64 5.90 -13.03
C ASN A 2 -5.94 4.68 -13.66
N ARG A 3 -5.80 4.66 -15.00
CA ARG A 3 -5.25 3.53 -15.76
C ARG A 3 -3.84 3.10 -15.32
N LEU A 4 -3.07 4.01 -14.73
CA LEU A 4 -1.73 3.69 -14.24
C LEU A 4 -1.76 2.73 -13.03
N LEU A 5 -2.83 2.77 -12.23
CA LEU A 5 -2.97 1.93 -11.03
C LEU A 5 -3.43 0.50 -11.36
N GLN A 6 -4.06 0.29 -12.52
CA GLN A 6 -4.60 -1.02 -12.92
C GLN A 6 -3.55 -1.96 -13.54
N GLN A 7 -2.32 -1.47 -13.79
CA GLN A 7 -1.27 -2.29 -14.40
C GLN A 7 -0.67 -3.33 -13.44
N TRP A 8 -0.84 -3.13 -12.14
CA TRP A 8 -0.31 -4.01 -11.11
C TRP A 8 -1.37 -4.29 -10.04
N PRO A 9 -1.34 -5.47 -9.42
CA PRO A 9 -2.07 -5.71 -8.18
C PRO A 9 -1.71 -4.67 -7.13
N LEU A 10 -2.72 -4.12 -6.47
CA LEU A 10 -2.58 -3.02 -5.52
C LEU A 10 -2.57 -3.54 -4.08
N VAL A 11 -1.61 -3.09 -3.29
CA VAL A 11 -1.62 -3.22 -1.83
C VAL A 11 -1.83 -1.82 -1.26
N GLY A 12 -2.90 -1.63 -0.49
CA GLY A 12 -3.12 -0.40 0.26
C GLY A 12 -2.43 -0.47 1.62
N ALA A 13 -1.85 0.63 2.09
CA ALA A 13 -1.33 0.72 3.44
C ALA A 13 -1.64 2.09 4.07
N SER A 14 -2.08 2.06 5.31
CA SER A 14 -2.35 3.24 6.16
C SER A 14 -2.00 2.88 7.61
N GLY A 15 -1.53 3.81 8.43
CA GLY A 15 -1.30 3.53 9.86
C GLY A 15 -2.54 3.66 10.72
N SER A 16 -3.67 4.02 10.13
CA SER A 16 -4.95 4.08 10.80
C SER A 16 -5.77 2.84 10.43
N TRP A 17 -6.17 2.07 11.45
CA TRP A 17 -7.08 0.95 11.25
C TRP A 17 -8.39 1.38 10.59
N LEU A 18 -8.91 2.56 10.96
CA LEU A 18 -10.14 3.09 10.38
C LEU A 18 -9.97 3.37 8.88
N GLU A 19 -8.86 3.98 8.49
CA GLU A 19 -8.60 4.26 7.07
C GLU A 19 -8.35 2.99 6.27
N ALA A 20 -7.55 2.06 6.79
CA ALA A 20 -7.35 0.77 6.14
C ALA A 20 -8.69 0.03 5.96
N HIS A 21 -9.55 0.06 6.98
CA HIS A 21 -10.90 -0.50 6.89
C HIS A 21 -11.75 0.20 5.82
N LEU A 22 -11.78 1.53 5.79
CA LEU A 22 -12.52 2.30 4.78
C LEU A 22 -11.99 2.05 3.37
N MET A 23 -10.67 1.93 3.20
CA MET A 23 -10.05 1.55 1.94
C MET A 23 -10.53 0.17 1.48
N ALA A 24 -10.50 -0.83 2.38
CA ALA A 24 -10.97 -2.18 2.06
C ALA A 24 -12.47 -2.21 1.69
N ARG A 25 -13.30 -1.45 2.42
CA ARG A 25 -14.73 -1.34 2.10
C ARG A 25 -14.96 -0.63 0.78
N GLY A 26 -14.20 0.43 0.50
CA GLY A 26 -14.24 1.15 -0.76
C GLY A 26 -13.88 0.26 -1.94
N THR A 27 -12.76 -0.46 -1.87
CA THR A 27 -12.29 -1.34 -2.94
C THR A 27 -13.28 -2.47 -3.23
N LEU A 28 -13.84 -3.10 -2.19
CA LEU A 28 -14.89 -4.10 -2.33
C LEU A 28 -16.15 -3.51 -2.98
N SER A 29 -16.60 -2.33 -2.55
CA SER A 29 -17.81 -1.69 -3.09
C SER A 29 -17.67 -1.29 -4.57
N MET A 30 -16.45 -1.03 -5.02
CA MET A 30 -16.13 -0.65 -6.40
C MET A 30 -15.86 -1.87 -7.30
N GLY A 31 -15.88 -3.09 -6.75
CA GLY A 31 -15.58 -4.31 -7.50
C GLY A 31 -14.12 -4.41 -7.95
N GLU A 32 -13.20 -3.76 -7.23
CA GLU A 32 -11.79 -3.68 -7.62
C GLU A 32 -11.03 -4.96 -7.29
N GLN A 33 -11.11 -5.94 -8.19
CA GLN A 33 -10.46 -7.24 -8.04
C GLN A 33 -8.93 -7.19 -8.10
N HIS A 34 -8.36 -6.06 -8.51
CA HIS A 34 -6.91 -5.88 -8.56
C HIS A 34 -6.31 -5.49 -7.19
N VAL A 35 -7.12 -5.17 -6.19
CA VAL A 35 -6.65 -4.86 -4.83
C VAL A 35 -6.47 -6.15 -4.04
N LEU A 36 -5.22 -6.45 -3.69
CA LEU A 36 -4.84 -7.64 -2.92
C LEU A 36 -5.22 -7.55 -1.44
N GLY A 37 -5.20 -6.34 -0.88
CA GLY A 37 -5.51 -6.11 0.52
C GLY A 37 -5.11 -4.72 1.01
N THR A 38 -5.48 -4.43 2.25
CA THR A 38 -5.13 -3.21 2.97
C THR A 38 -4.43 -3.56 4.27
N CYS A 39 -3.28 -2.93 4.54
CA CYS A 39 -2.43 -3.23 5.68
C CYS A 39 -2.34 -2.03 6.63
N ILE A 40 -2.15 -2.33 7.93
CA ILE A 40 -1.95 -1.33 8.99
C ILE A 40 -0.52 -1.29 9.53
N SER A 41 0.30 -2.29 9.21
CA SER A 41 1.67 -2.43 9.72
C SER A 41 2.67 -2.77 8.60
N ALA A 42 3.95 -2.51 8.86
CA ALA A 42 5.03 -2.88 7.93
C ALA A 42 5.13 -4.40 7.76
N GLU A 43 4.88 -5.16 8.83
CA GLU A 43 4.86 -6.63 8.85
C GLU A 43 3.77 -7.18 7.92
N GLU A 44 2.56 -6.63 7.97
CA GLU A 44 1.46 -7.03 7.08
C GLU A 44 1.78 -6.72 5.62
N VAL A 45 2.33 -5.52 5.35
CA VAL A 45 2.76 -5.14 4.00
C VAL A 45 3.81 -6.14 3.47
N LEU A 46 4.83 -6.42 4.27
CA LEU A 46 5.91 -7.34 3.89
C LEU A 46 5.38 -8.76 3.69
N SER A 47 4.52 -9.25 4.58
CA SER A 47 3.92 -10.58 4.46
C SER A 47 3.08 -10.69 3.19
N LEU A 48 2.22 -9.70 2.92
CA LEU A 48 1.34 -9.72 1.76
C LEU A 48 2.15 -9.62 0.47
N VAL A 49 3.08 -8.68 0.37
CA VAL A 49 3.97 -8.53 -0.78
C VAL A 49 4.79 -9.79 -1.03
N SER A 50 5.41 -10.37 0.01
CA SER A 50 6.32 -11.51 -0.15
C SER A 50 5.59 -12.78 -0.58
N SER A 51 4.27 -12.85 -0.38
CA SER A 51 3.42 -13.94 -0.87
C SER A 51 3.07 -13.84 -2.36
N GLN A 52 3.39 -12.73 -3.03
CA GLN A 52 3.05 -12.50 -4.43
C GLN A 52 4.18 -12.93 -5.35
N SER A 53 3.82 -13.65 -6.42
CA SER A 53 4.73 -14.06 -7.49
C SER A 53 4.92 -13.00 -8.58
N GLN A 54 4.11 -11.94 -8.58
CA GLN A 54 4.10 -10.87 -9.58
C GLN A 54 4.41 -9.52 -8.95
N ARG A 55 4.76 -8.53 -9.79
CA ARG A 55 5.03 -7.18 -9.31
C ARG A 55 3.76 -6.50 -8.81
N CYS A 56 3.81 -5.88 -7.63
CA CYS A 56 2.69 -5.18 -7.02
C CYS A 56 2.95 -3.67 -6.90
N LEU A 57 1.87 -2.89 -6.82
CA LEU A 57 1.90 -1.48 -6.48
C LEU A 57 1.52 -1.31 -5.02
N LEU A 58 2.43 -0.80 -4.20
CA LEU A 58 2.15 -0.42 -2.82
C LEU A 58 1.71 1.04 -2.79
N LEU A 59 0.43 1.28 -2.48
CA LEU A 59 -0.14 2.59 -2.26
C LEU A 59 -0.15 2.91 -0.77
N MET A 60 0.67 3.87 -0.37
CA MET A 60 0.74 4.34 1.01
C MET A 60 0.05 5.69 1.12
N VAL A 61 -0.91 5.80 2.04
CA VAL A 61 -1.62 7.05 2.34
C VAL A 61 -1.06 7.64 3.63
N ASP A 62 -0.70 8.92 3.59
CA ASP A 62 -0.09 9.63 4.72
C ASP A 62 -1.11 9.84 5.86
N SER A 63 -1.04 8.93 6.83
CA SER A 63 -1.63 8.99 8.17
C SER A 63 -0.97 7.96 9.11
N ILE A 64 0.06 7.27 8.61
CA ILE A 64 0.93 6.46 9.45
C ILE A 64 1.68 7.48 10.29
N ALA A 65 1.42 7.53 11.60
CA ALA A 65 2.05 8.45 12.55
C ALA A 65 3.55 8.64 12.24
N ALA A 66 4.11 9.79 12.62
CA ALA A 66 5.38 10.40 12.17
C ALA A 66 6.61 9.47 11.95
N ASP A 67 6.58 8.23 12.41
CA ASP A 67 7.68 7.27 12.45
C ASP A 67 7.53 6.09 11.46
N HIS A 68 6.46 6.03 10.65
CA HIS A 68 6.06 4.75 10.05
C HIS A 68 6.08 4.60 8.52
N CYS A 69 6.33 5.66 7.72
CA CYS A 69 6.51 5.49 6.26
C CYS A 69 7.91 4.98 5.90
N ASP A 70 8.95 5.40 6.63
CA ASP A 70 10.34 5.07 6.28
C ASP A 70 10.70 3.62 6.63
N ASN A 71 10.07 3.04 7.65
CA ASN A 71 10.30 1.66 8.08
C ASN A 71 9.93 0.61 7.01
N PRO A 72 8.69 0.56 6.46
CA PRO A 72 8.32 -0.40 5.43
C PRO A 72 9.06 -0.14 4.11
N VAL A 73 9.21 1.11 3.68
CA VAL A 73 9.91 1.44 2.42
C VAL A 73 11.39 1.06 2.51
N GLY A 74 12.04 1.35 3.64
CA GLY A 74 13.43 0.98 3.88
C GLY A 74 13.64 -0.53 3.90
N ARG A 75 12.72 -1.29 4.50
CA ARG A 75 12.77 -2.76 4.51
C ARG A 75 12.50 -3.36 3.14
N LEU A 76 11.52 -2.84 2.39
CA LEU A 76 11.19 -3.29 1.03
C LEU A 76 12.35 -3.07 0.04
N ARG A 77 13.12 -1.99 0.18
CA ARG A 77 14.31 -1.70 -0.63
C ARG A 77 15.47 -2.66 -0.38
N ARG A 78 15.53 -3.29 0.80
CA ARG A 78 16.57 -4.26 1.16
C ARG A 78 16.24 -5.69 0.73
N LEU A 79 15.01 -5.94 0.26
CA LEU A 79 14.65 -7.25 -0.25
C LEU A 79 15.36 -7.50 -1.59
N PRO A 80 16.05 -8.64 -1.76
CA PRO A 80 16.61 -9.00 -3.04
C PRO A 80 15.46 -9.20 -4.03
N ASN A 81 15.50 -8.49 -5.16
CA ASN A 81 14.49 -8.58 -6.22
C ASN A 81 13.12 -7.98 -5.85
N SER A 82 13.10 -6.76 -5.28
CA SER A 82 11.87 -6.05 -4.90
C SER A 82 10.86 -6.01 -6.06
N ALA A 83 9.89 -6.92 -6.05
CA ALA A 83 8.78 -6.96 -6.98
C ALA A 83 7.73 -5.87 -6.65
N VAL A 84 8.14 -4.73 -6.07
CA VAL A 84 7.21 -3.72 -5.58
C VAL A 84 7.57 -2.36 -6.14
N ASN A 85 6.61 -1.77 -6.85
CA ASN A 85 6.59 -0.35 -7.11
C ASN A 85 5.93 0.34 -5.91
N VAL A 86 6.60 1.31 -5.31
CA VAL A 86 6.05 2.07 -4.17
C VAL A 86 5.53 3.40 -4.70
N LEU A 87 4.23 3.64 -4.52
CA LEU A 87 3.59 4.94 -4.75
C LEU A 87 3.19 5.53 -3.39
N LEU A 88 3.91 6.57 -2.99
CA LEU A 88 3.62 7.30 -1.78
C LEU A 88 2.72 8.50 -2.10
N VAL A 89 1.52 8.52 -1.52
CA VAL A 89 0.58 9.64 -1.66
C VAL A 89 0.64 10.47 -0.39
N ARG A 90 1.34 11.61 -0.48
CA ARG A 90 1.38 12.60 0.58
C ARG A 90 0.34 13.69 0.32
N PRO A 91 -0.52 14.05 1.28
CA PRO A 91 -1.30 15.27 1.17
C PRO A 91 -0.32 16.44 1.08
N ARG A 92 -0.61 17.39 0.18
CA ARG A 92 0.10 18.67 0.17
C ARG A 92 -0.13 19.30 1.54
N SER A 93 0.95 19.58 2.28
CA SER A 93 0.88 20.43 3.46
C SER A 93 0.27 21.76 3.02
N LEU A 94 -1.00 21.99 3.38
CA LEU A 94 -1.61 23.30 3.26
C LEU A 94 -0.98 24.15 4.37
N ILE A 95 0.09 24.85 4.02
CA ILE A 95 0.66 25.96 4.81
C ILE A 95 -0.19 27.19 4.53
#